data_AF-A0A9E2ARI6-F1
#
_entry.id   AF-A0A9E2ARI6-F1
#
_cell.length_a   1.000
_cell.length_b   1.000
_cell.length_c   1.000
_cell.angle_alpha   90.00
_cell.angle_beta   90.00
_cell.angle_gamma   90.00
#
_symmetry.space_group_name_H-M   'P 1'
#
loop_
_entity.id
_entity.type
_entity.pdbx_description
1 polymer ?
#
loop_
_entity_poly.entity_id
_entity_poly.type
_entity_poly.pdbx_seq_one_letter_code
_entity_poly.pdbx_strand_id
1 'polypeptide(L)' 'MTTYIAEFRAAHKLIQIEQHSIFTWQQEGGEIDPDLLQGKIKRESSVHFYNLLAGERLDVVLDDITVEINKTEAFNG' A
#
# COMPACT_ATOMS: atom_id res chain seq x y z
N MET A 1 18.56 -10.99 -3.28
CA MET A 1 17.59 -9.89 -3.27
C MET A 1 16.65 -10.10 -4.43
N THR A 2 15.37 -10.32 -4.15
CA THR A 2 14.36 -10.61 -5.17
C THR A 2 13.37 -9.46 -5.21
N THR A 3 13.03 -9.00 -6.41
CA THR A 3 11.96 -8.01 -6.59
C THR A 3 10.62 -8.74 -6.58
N TYR A 4 9.65 -8.17 -5.88
CA TYR A 4 8.29 -8.67 -5.80
C TYR A 4 7.33 -7.58 -6.26
N ILE A 5 6.15 -8.02 -6.66
CA ILE A 5 5.03 -7.18 -7.07
C ILE A 5 3.78 -7.61 -6.33
N ALA A 6 2.99 -6.65 -5.89
CA ALA A 6 1.72 -6.86 -5.23
C ALA A 6 0.63 -6.04 -5.90
N GLU A 7 -0.50 -6.67 -6.14
CA GLU A 7 -1.75 -5.97 -6.39
C GLU A 7 -2.44 -5.71 -5.05
N PHE A 8 -2.86 -4.46 -4.83
CA PHE A 8 -3.52 -4.08 -3.59
C PHE A 8 -4.68 -3.10 -3.82
N ARG A 9 -5.59 -3.12 -2.86
CA ARG A 9 -6.64 -2.13 -2.68
C ARG A 9 -6.42 -1.40 -1.36
N ALA A 10 -6.47 -0.08 -1.35
CA ALA A 10 -6.47 0.69 -0.11
C ALA A 10 -7.74 1.56 0.00
N ALA A 11 -8.25 1.71 1.21
CA ALA A 11 -9.41 2.54 1.53
C ALA A 11 -9.10 3.43 2.75
N HIS A 12 -9.49 4.70 2.70
CA HIS A 12 -9.40 5.60 3.85
C HIS A 12 -10.78 5.74 4.51
N LYS A 13 -10.83 5.76 5.85
CA LYS A 13 -12.10 5.73 6.61
C LYS A 13 -13.08 6.87 6.27
N LEU A 14 -12.58 8.04 5.85
CA LEU A 14 -13.38 9.23 5.51
C LEU A 14 -13.40 9.59 4.03
N ILE A 15 -12.40 9.16 3.25
CA ILE A 15 -12.27 9.59 1.84
C ILE A 15 -12.92 8.51 0.99
N GLN A 16 -14.04 8.83 0.33
CA GLN A 16 -14.86 7.88 -0.44
C GLN A 16 -14.27 7.59 -1.83
N ILE A 17 -12.95 7.37 -1.90
CA ILE A 17 -12.21 6.99 -3.11
C ILE A 17 -11.33 5.81 -2.72
N GLU A 18 -11.36 4.73 -3.49
CA GLU A 18 -10.48 3.59 -3.28
C GLU A 18 -9.23 3.71 -4.17
N GLN A 19 -8.07 3.37 -3.62
CA GLN A 19 -6.84 3.22 -4.38
C GLN A 19 -6.70 1.77 -4.83
N HIS A 20 -6.86 1.52 -6.13
CA HIS A 20 -6.49 0.25 -6.76
C HIS A 20 -5.14 0.44 -7.45
N SER A 21 -4.12 -0.30 -7.03
CA SER A 21 -2.76 -0.05 -7.52
C SER A 21 -1.88 -1.29 -7.39
N ILE A 22 -0.70 -1.18 -8.01
CA ILE A 22 0.39 -2.12 -7.92
C ILE A 22 1.51 -1.53 -7.06
N PHE A 23 2.17 -2.36 -6.26
CA PHE A 23 3.32 -2.00 -5.45
C PHE A 23 4.48 -2.97 -5.70
N THR A 24 5.66 -2.45 -6.01
CA THR A 24 6.88 -3.25 -6.18
C THR A 24 7.84 -2.98 -5.03
N TRP A 25 8.47 -4.03 -4.50
CA TRP A 25 9.51 -3.90 -3.49
C TRP A 25 10.59 -4.96 -3.66
N GLN A 26 11.71 -4.76 -2.97
CA GLN A 26 12.78 -5.74 -2.89
C GLN A 26 12.86 -6.29 -1.47
N GLN A 27 13.07 -7.60 -1.34
CA GLN A 27 13.39 -8.22 -0.06
C GLN A 27 14.50 -9.26 -0.22
N GLU A 28 15.26 -9.46 0.84
CA GLU A 28 16.10 -10.65 0.99
C GLU A 28 15.17 -11.85 1.23
N GLY A 29 15.50 -13.00 0.64
CA GLY A 29 14.55 -14.12 0.51
C GLY A 29 13.86 -14.51 1.82
N GLY A 30 12.67 -15.08 1.71
CA GLY A 30 11.81 -15.39 2.85
C GLY A 30 10.35 -15.38 2.43
N GLU A 31 9.47 -15.73 3.37
CA GLU A 31 8.04 -15.61 3.16
C GLU A 31 7.61 -14.14 3.17
N ILE A 32 6.61 -13.81 2.35
CA ILE A 32 6.03 -12.47 2.35
C ILE A 32 5.08 -12.39 3.54
N ASP A 33 5.44 -11.58 4.53
CA ASP A 33 4.56 -11.24 5.65
C ASP A 33 3.53 -10.19 5.19
N PRO A 34 2.23 -10.53 5.16
CA PRO A 34 1.19 -9.61 4.69
C PRO A 34 1.05 -8.36 5.55
N ASP A 35 1.29 -8.44 6.86
CA ASP A 35 1.13 -7.30 7.78
C ASP A 35 2.27 -6.31 7.61
N LEU A 36 3.50 -6.82 7.44
CA LEU A 36 4.65 -5.99 7.11
C LEU A 36 4.49 -5.32 5.73
N LEU A 37 4.00 -6.07 4.74
CA LEU A 37 3.76 -5.54 3.39
C LEU A 37 2.64 -4.48 3.38
N GLN A 38 1.52 -4.71 4.07
CA GLN A 38 0.48 -3.70 4.25
C GLN A 38 1.03 -2.43 4.90
N GLY A 39 1.79 -2.57 5.98
CA GLY A 39 2.42 -1.43 6.65
C GLY A 39 3.36 -0.65 5.74
N LYS A 40 4.10 -1.36 4.87
CA LYS A 40 4.97 -0.75 3.86
C LYS A 40 4.17 0.01 2.80
N ILE A 41 3.12 -0.59 2.25
CA ILE A 41 2.21 0.04 1.28
C ILE A 41 1.56 1.30 1.86
N LYS A 42 1.09 1.25 3.12
CA LYS A 42 0.52 2.42 3.80
C LYS A 42 1.52 3.58 3.85
N ARG A 43 2.75 3.31 4.30
CA ARG A 43 3.80 4.33 4.49
C ARG A 43 4.34 4.90 3.19
N GLU A 44 4.50 4.07 2.16
CA GLU A 44 5.24 4.45 0.95
C GLU A 44 4.33 4.78 -0.24
N SER A 45 3.02 4.48 -0.15
CA SER A 45 2.08 4.74 -1.23
C SER A 45 0.79 5.38 -0.75
N SER A 46 -0.02 4.66 0.05
CA SER A 46 -1.41 5.06 0.27
C SER A 46 -1.57 6.36 1.04
N VAL A 47 -0.71 6.63 2.03
CA VAL A 47 -0.76 7.90 2.76
C VAL A 47 -0.52 9.09 1.85
N HIS A 48 0.37 8.96 0.85
CA HIS A 48 0.64 10.04 -0.10
C HIS A 48 -0.51 10.23 -1.08
N PHE A 49 -1.11 9.13 -1.55
CA PHE A 49 -2.30 9.16 -2.41
C PHE A 49 -3.46 9.89 -1.71
N TYR A 50 -3.76 9.54 -0.46
CA TYR A 50 -4.86 10.16 0.28
C TYR A 50 -4.56 11.59 0.70
N ASN A 51 -3.31 11.94 1.04
CA ASN A 51 -2.92 13.32 1.27
C ASN A 51 -3.14 14.20 0.03
N LEU A 52 -2.86 13.68 -1.16
CA LEU A 52 -3.12 14.40 -2.42
C LEU A 52 -4.62 14.70 -2.59
N LEU A 53 -5.50 13.77 -2.21
CA LEU A 53 -6.95 13.93 -2.29
C LEU A 53 -7.51 14.85 -1.19
N ALA A 54 -6.97 14.76 0.02
CA ALA A 54 -7.40 15.54 1.17
C ALA A 54 -7.02 17.03 1.07
N GLY A 55 -5.85 17.33 0.48
CA GLY A 55 -5.26 18.65 0.55
C GLY A 55 -5.05 19.10 2.00
N GLU A 56 -5.35 20.36 2.31
CA GLU A 56 -5.19 20.91 3.67
C GLU A 56 -6.43 20.69 4.58
N ARG A 57 -7.44 19.95 4.11
CA ARG A 57 -8.74 19.85 4.79
C ARG A 57 -8.82 18.75 5.84
N LEU A 58 -7.94 17.76 5.73
CA LEU A 58 -7.97 16.56 6.56
C LEU A 58 -6.53 16.07 6.76
N ASP A 59 -6.18 15.83 8.02
CA ASP A 59 -4.94 15.15 8.36
C ASP A 59 -5.09 13.64 8.11
N VAL A 60 -4.24 13.08 7.25
CA VAL A 60 -4.30 11.67 6.84
C VAL A 60 -3.25 10.89 7.63
N VAL A 61 -3.72 10.05 8.54
CA VAL A 61 -2.88 9.16 9.36
C VAL A 61 -2.96 7.71 8.87
N LEU A 62 -1.91 6.92 9.10
CA LEU A 62 -1.82 5.54 8.60
C LEU A 62 -2.90 4.62 9.17
N ASP A 63 -3.33 4.87 10.40
CA ASP A 63 -4.35 4.06 11.09
C ASP A 63 -5.74 4.23 10.46
N ASP A 64 -5.95 5.30 9.70
CA ASP A 64 -7.19 5.57 9.00
C ASP A 64 -7.26 4.89 7.62
N ILE A 65 -6.17 4.24 7.20
CA ILE A 65 -6.04 3.58 5.92
C ILE A 65 -6.05 2.06 6.15
N THR A 66 -6.94 1.36 5.49
CA THR A 66 -6.93 -0.10 5.36
C THR A 66 -6.30 -0.48 4.02
N VAL A 67 -5.45 -1.51 4.02
CA VAL A 67 -4.84 -2.07 2.80
C VAL A 67 -5.17 -3.54 2.74
N GLU A 68 -5.71 -3.98 1.60
CA GLU A 68 -5.97 -5.37 1.26
C GLU A 68 -5.03 -5.76 0.13
N ILE A 69 -4.30 -6.86 0.31
CA ILE A 69 -3.39 -7.38 -0.70
C ILE A 69 -4.10 -8.52 -1.42
N ASN A 70 -4.32 -8.35 -2.73
CA ASN A 70 -5.06 -9.32 -3.54
C ASN A 70 -4.14 -10.44 -4.01
N LYS A 71 -2.95 -10.07 -4.48
CA LYS A 71 -1.99 -10.99 -5.08
C LYS A 71 -0.57 -10.51 -4.85
N THR A 72 0.34 -11.45 -4.62
CA THR A 72 1.78 -11.20 -4.60
C THR A 72 2.51 -12.21 -5.47
N GLU A 73 3.56 -11.78 -6.16
CA GLU A 73 4.41 -12.66 -6.96
C GLU A 73 5.84 -12.11 -7.08
N ALA A 74 6.79 -12.98 -7.43
CA ALA A 74 8.13 -12.54 -7.79
C ALA A 74 8.08 -11.80 -9.13
N PHE A 75 8.77 -10.67 -9.23
CA PHE A 75 8.79 -9.80 -10.39
C PHE A 75 10.18 -9.80 -11.03
N ASN A 76 10.26 -10.25 -12.29
CA ASN A 76 11.52 -10.42 -13.01
C ASN A 76 11.85 -9.28 -13.99
N GLY A 77 10.98 -8.26 -14.10
CA GLY A 77 11.10 -7.19 -15.10
C GLY A 77 10.33 -7.50 -16.37
#